data_AF-A0A937AEL5-F1
#
_entry.id   AF-A0A937AEL5-F1
#
_cell.length_a   1.000
_cell.length_b   1.000
_cell.length_c   1.000
_cell.angle_alpha   90.00
_cell.angle_beta   90.00
_cell.angle_gamma   90.00
#
_symmetry.space_group_name_H-M   'P 1'
#
loop_
_entity.id
_entity.type
_entity.pdbx_description
1 polymer ?
#
loop_
_entity_poly.entity_id
_entity_poly.type
_entity_poly.pdbx_seq_one_letter_code
_entity_poly.pdbx_strand_id
1 'polypeptide(L)'
;MFKKSIYYLAILFSSVFFLSCSEEDPNPEELEVDFEITLDKETAPAQVTITNNTTGATSYEWDFTGGDPVSSTKQNPETITYSEAGDYTIILDASNGSGSKKVSKNFSLSAALTADFEISLSSESAPAEVNITNNSTGASTYNWTFEGADPANSTEETPAAIYYANKGEYTINLEVSNGTDTETLSKTFSLSEQLTADFEISVNSDQAPAEVTITNNSTGATSYNWTFTGGDPASSTNENPSVVNYAENGEYTIELAVSNGTETISNTKVFTLQTTEITTYQNITLGGVDVESTVGSVFSTTSGTVIKSGNITAENGASIDIPFIQISGLRFFETPQDVSGWGLTEIPNATETKFINYMESSSINFTVETFDAMTDDSSLRDLTIEADNESFPTGGLPRIVLFENAQGKKGAIKITDIVSGPSGSITFDLKVQK
;
A
#
# COMPACT_ATOMS: atom_id res chain seq x y z
N MET A 1 -117.35 -91.96 -26.59
CA MET A 1 -117.42 -91.79 -28.05
C MET A 1 -115.98 -91.68 -28.58
N PHE A 2 -115.66 -92.54 -29.54
CA PHE A 2 -114.47 -92.66 -30.39
C PHE A 2 -113.30 -91.63 -30.39
N LYS A 3 -112.08 -92.23 -30.47
CA LYS A 3 -110.89 -91.88 -31.32
C LYS A 3 -110.10 -90.61 -30.93
N LYS A 4 -108.76 -90.51 -31.10
CA LYS A 4 -107.73 -91.16 -31.94
C LYS A 4 -106.37 -90.81 -31.28
N SER A 5 -105.46 -91.75 -31.00
CA SER A 5 -104.36 -92.25 -31.87
C SER A 5 -103.24 -91.25 -32.27
N ILE A 6 -102.06 -91.51 -31.69
CA ILE A 6 -100.74 -91.76 -32.35
C ILE A 6 -99.68 -90.63 -32.43
N TYR A 7 -98.66 -90.79 -31.56
CA TYR A 7 -97.17 -90.68 -31.66
C TYR A 7 -96.44 -89.54 -32.42
N TYR A 8 -95.43 -88.92 -31.77
CA TYR A 8 -93.99 -89.31 -31.89
C TYR A 8 -93.02 -88.45 -31.01
N LEU A 9 -91.97 -89.11 -30.46
CA LEU A 9 -90.57 -88.68 -30.15
C LEU A 9 -90.36 -87.45 -29.18
N ALA A 10 -89.35 -87.32 -28.29
CA ALA A 10 -88.11 -88.02 -27.97
C ALA A 10 -87.48 -87.45 -26.65
N ILE A 11 -86.62 -88.24 -26.01
CA ILE A 11 -85.41 -87.87 -25.19
C ILE A 11 -85.53 -87.56 -23.68
N LEU A 12 -84.67 -88.26 -22.95
CA LEU A 12 -84.29 -88.23 -21.51
C LEU A 12 -83.91 -86.84 -20.95
N PHE A 13 -84.20 -86.58 -19.67
CA PHE A 13 -83.17 -86.59 -18.61
C PHE A 13 -83.76 -86.45 -17.19
N SER A 14 -83.13 -87.16 -16.25
CA SER A 14 -83.39 -87.19 -14.81
C SER A 14 -83.17 -85.83 -14.14
N SER A 15 -84.03 -85.45 -13.20
CA SER A 15 -83.75 -84.39 -12.22
C SER A 15 -84.39 -84.73 -10.88
N VAL A 16 -83.53 -85.16 -9.96
CA VAL A 16 -83.82 -85.40 -8.55
C VAL A 16 -83.79 -84.03 -7.85
N PHE A 17 -84.90 -83.67 -7.20
CA PHE A 17 -84.96 -82.53 -6.29
C PHE A 17 -84.29 -82.91 -4.96
N PHE A 18 -83.20 -82.22 -4.60
CA PHE A 18 -82.73 -82.15 -3.23
C PHE A 18 -82.77 -80.69 -2.75
N LEU A 19 -83.37 -80.51 -1.58
CA LEU A 19 -83.42 -79.26 -0.84
C LEU A 19 -82.00 -78.75 -0.59
N SER A 20 -81.72 -77.53 -1.04
CA SER A 20 -80.55 -76.77 -0.59
C SER A 20 -80.86 -76.23 0.81
N CYS A 21 -80.18 -76.80 1.79
CA CYS A 21 -79.92 -76.18 3.09
C CYS A 21 -78.74 -75.23 2.86
N SER A 22 -78.94 -73.93 3.05
CA SER A 22 -77.85 -72.96 3.06
C SER A 22 -77.05 -73.15 4.35
N GLU A 23 -75.86 -73.70 4.25
CA GLU A 23 -74.84 -73.55 5.29
C GLU A 23 -74.52 -72.05 5.40
N GLU A 24 -74.63 -71.50 6.61
CA GLU A 24 -74.00 -70.22 6.94
C GLU A 24 -72.49 -70.40 6.79
N ASP A 25 -71.89 -69.59 5.92
CA ASP A 25 -70.45 -69.50 5.67
C ASP A 25 -69.69 -69.22 6.99
N PRO A 26 -68.46 -69.73 7.16
CA PRO A 26 -67.70 -69.56 8.37
C PRO A 26 -67.39 -68.08 8.58
N ASN A 27 -67.45 -67.66 9.84
CA ASN A 27 -67.08 -66.34 10.35
C ASN A 27 -66.10 -65.59 9.40
N PRO A 28 -66.51 -64.47 8.77
CA PRO A 28 -65.63 -63.75 7.85
C PRO A 28 -64.33 -63.44 8.58
N GLU A 29 -63.18 -63.76 7.97
CA GLU A 29 -61.87 -63.41 8.53
C GLU A 29 -61.90 -61.94 8.94
N GLU A 30 -61.65 -61.69 10.23
CA GLU A 30 -61.64 -60.35 10.77
C GLU A 30 -60.57 -59.55 10.03
N LEU A 31 -60.97 -58.41 9.45
CA LEU A 31 -60.08 -57.52 8.73
C LEU A 31 -59.09 -56.92 9.72
N GLU A 32 -57.83 -57.28 9.65
CA GLU A 32 -56.75 -56.70 10.46
C GLU A 32 -55.75 -56.03 9.52
N VAL A 33 -55.53 -54.73 9.69
CA VAL A 33 -54.70 -53.91 8.79
C VAL A 33 -53.42 -53.55 9.51
N ASP A 34 -52.27 -53.91 8.92
CA ASP A 34 -50.95 -53.52 9.39
C ASP A 34 -49.92 -53.66 8.25
N PHE A 35 -48.85 -52.88 8.33
CA PHE A 35 -47.73 -52.93 7.39
C PHE A 35 -46.47 -52.35 8.02
N GLU A 36 -45.27 -52.78 7.66
CA GLU A 36 -44.01 -52.20 8.14
C GLU A 36 -43.34 -51.34 7.06
N ILE A 37 -42.61 -50.32 7.51
CA ILE A 37 -41.81 -49.43 6.65
C ILE A 37 -40.32 -49.73 6.92
N THR A 38 -39.56 -49.94 5.85
CA THR A 38 -38.09 -50.03 5.91
C THR A 38 -37.48 -48.99 5.00
N LEU A 39 -36.59 -48.17 5.55
CA LEU A 39 -35.79 -47.18 4.82
C LEU A 39 -34.43 -47.78 4.45
N ASP A 40 -33.93 -47.50 3.25
CA ASP A 40 -32.54 -47.82 2.88
C ASP A 40 -31.53 -46.91 3.61
N LYS A 41 -31.92 -45.66 3.87
CA LYS A 41 -31.22 -44.65 4.67
C LYS A 41 -32.19 -43.58 5.17
N GLU A 42 -31.75 -42.81 6.15
CA GLU A 42 -32.56 -41.75 6.79
C GLU A 42 -32.35 -40.36 6.16
N THR A 43 -31.65 -40.28 5.02
CA THR A 43 -31.40 -39.02 4.29
C THR A 43 -31.92 -39.06 2.85
N ALA A 44 -32.57 -37.97 2.44
CA ALA A 44 -33.08 -37.83 1.08
C ALA A 44 -31.96 -37.73 0.04
N PRO A 45 -32.11 -38.31 -1.17
CA PRO A 45 -33.24 -39.13 -1.60
C PRO A 45 -33.18 -40.55 -1.01
N ALA A 46 -34.27 -41.05 -0.42
CA ALA A 46 -34.33 -42.39 0.20
C ALA A 46 -35.35 -43.30 -0.50
N GLN A 47 -35.10 -44.61 -0.45
CA GLN A 47 -36.00 -45.65 -0.91
C GLN A 47 -36.72 -46.31 0.26
N VAL A 48 -38.05 -46.42 0.11
CA VAL A 48 -38.94 -47.02 1.09
C VAL A 48 -39.47 -48.35 0.56
N THR A 49 -39.28 -49.41 1.33
CA THR A 49 -39.86 -50.72 1.07
C THR A 49 -40.95 -51.00 2.11
N ILE A 50 -42.09 -51.51 1.66
CA ILE A 50 -43.25 -51.82 2.52
C ILE A 50 -43.42 -53.34 2.63
N THR A 51 -43.54 -53.83 3.86
CA THR A 51 -43.97 -55.21 4.15
C THR A 51 -45.44 -55.18 4.58
N ASN A 52 -46.36 -55.64 3.74
CA ASN A 52 -47.78 -55.66 4.08
C ASN A 52 -48.12 -56.91 4.93
N ASN A 53 -48.61 -56.68 6.16
CA ASN A 53 -49.00 -57.72 7.13
C ASN A 53 -50.52 -57.84 7.29
N THR A 54 -51.30 -57.16 6.44
CA THR A 54 -52.77 -57.12 6.48
C THR A 54 -53.37 -58.50 6.22
N THR A 55 -54.35 -58.91 7.04
CA THR A 55 -55.13 -60.15 6.89
C THR A 55 -56.62 -59.85 6.70
N GLY A 56 -57.34 -60.75 6.03
CA GLY A 56 -58.78 -60.62 5.80
C GLY A 56 -59.21 -59.53 4.78
N ALA A 57 -58.28 -58.83 4.12
CA ALA A 57 -58.57 -57.81 3.10
C ALA A 57 -58.62 -58.36 1.67
N THR A 58 -59.54 -57.84 0.86
CA THR A 58 -59.68 -58.16 -0.58
C THR A 58 -59.34 -56.98 -1.50
N SER A 59 -59.23 -55.75 -0.98
CA SER A 59 -58.76 -54.57 -1.71
C SER A 59 -57.80 -53.71 -0.86
N TYR A 60 -56.90 -53.01 -1.54
CA TYR A 60 -55.87 -52.15 -0.94
C TYR A 60 -55.82 -50.81 -1.69
N GLU A 61 -55.77 -49.71 -0.96
CA GLU A 61 -55.47 -48.38 -1.48
C GLU A 61 -54.36 -47.76 -0.63
N TRP A 62 -53.21 -47.57 -1.26
CA TRP A 62 -52.04 -46.94 -0.66
C TRP A 62 -51.93 -45.49 -1.07
N ASP A 63 -51.65 -44.63 -0.11
CA ASP A 63 -51.27 -43.23 -0.30
C ASP A 63 -49.81 -43.05 0.13
N PHE A 64 -48.98 -42.65 -0.82
CA PHE A 64 -47.56 -42.34 -0.66
C PHE A 64 -47.30 -40.87 -0.96
N THR A 65 -48.20 -39.97 -0.54
CA THR A 65 -48.07 -38.53 -0.77
C THR A 65 -46.62 -38.05 -0.53
N GLY A 66 -46.00 -37.48 -1.58
CA GLY A 66 -44.61 -37.04 -1.56
C GLY A 66 -43.57 -38.04 -2.10
N GLY A 67 -43.98 -39.29 -2.36
CA GLY A 67 -43.15 -40.33 -2.96
C GLY A 67 -43.48 -40.60 -4.43
N ASP A 68 -42.57 -41.30 -5.13
CA ASP A 68 -42.75 -41.80 -6.48
C ASP A 68 -42.67 -43.35 -6.49
N PRO A 69 -43.77 -44.07 -6.79
CA PRO A 69 -45.10 -43.55 -7.16
C PRO A 69 -45.87 -42.95 -5.97
N VAL A 70 -46.83 -42.05 -6.24
CA VAL A 70 -47.63 -41.36 -5.21
C VAL A 70 -48.74 -42.22 -4.58
N SER A 71 -49.10 -43.35 -5.19
CA SER A 71 -50.14 -44.27 -4.72
C SER A 71 -50.00 -45.65 -5.34
N SER A 72 -50.72 -46.65 -4.81
CA SER A 72 -50.78 -48.00 -5.35
C SER A 72 -52.07 -48.71 -4.93
N THR A 73 -52.54 -49.67 -5.73
CA THR A 73 -53.65 -50.57 -5.37
C THR A 73 -53.21 -52.04 -5.25
N LYS A 74 -51.90 -52.30 -5.34
CA LYS A 74 -51.34 -53.65 -5.20
C LYS A 74 -51.33 -54.05 -3.73
N GLN A 75 -51.56 -55.34 -3.44
CA GLN A 75 -51.36 -55.89 -2.09
C GLN A 75 -49.93 -55.62 -1.59
N ASN A 76 -48.92 -55.87 -2.43
CA ASN A 76 -47.54 -55.53 -2.18
C ASN A 76 -47.10 -54.44 -3.18
N PRO A 77 -46.98 -53.17 -2.74
CA PRO A 77 -46.50 -52.10 -3.60
C PRO A 77 -45.00 -52.28 -3.96
N GLU A 78 -44.55 -51.61 -5.02
CA GLU A 78 -43.13 -51.54 -5.38
C GLU A 78 -42.38 -50.60 -4.43
N THR A 79 -41.05 -50.55 -4.52
CA THR A 79 -40.23 -49.58 -3.78
C THR A 79 -40.62 -48.15 -4.14
N ILE A 80 -40.76 -47.29 -3.14
CA ILE A 80 -41.17 -45.89 -3.29
C ILE A 80 -39.95 -45.00 -3.06
N THR A 81 -39.71 -44.04 -3.95
CA THR A 81 -38.62 -43.06 -3.81
C THR A 81 -39.15 -41.75 -3.25
N TYR A 82 -38.53 -41.24 -2.19
CA TYR A 82 -38.78 -39.91 -1.64
C TYR A 82 -37.53 -39.05 -1.86
N SER A 83 -37.63 -38.04 -2.73
CA SER A 83 -36.47 -37.27 -3.20
C SER A 83 -36.07 -36.11 -2.29
N GLU A 84 -36.98 -35.66 -1.44
CA GLU A 84 -36.79 -34.49 -0.58
C GLU A 84 -36.76 -34.91 0.90
N ALA A 85 -36.14 -34.05 1.72
CA ALA A 85 -36.20 -34.19 3.16
C ALA A 85 -37.58 -33.76 3.66
N GLY A 86 -38.07 -34.37 4.73
CA GLY A 86 -39.37 -34.04 5.31
C GLY A 86 -39.98 -35.16 6.13
N ASP A 87 -41.13 -34.84 6.72
CA ASP A 87 -41.96 -35.81 7.43
C ASP A 87 -43.01 -36.38 6.47
N TYR A 88 -43.02 -37.71 6.34
CA TYR A 88 -43.89 -38.43 5.43
C TYR A 88 -44.82 -39.35 6.20
N THR A 89 -46.02 -39.54 5.67
CA THR A 89 -47.03 -40.45 6.20
C THR A 89 -47.50 -41.36 5.09
N ILE A 90 -47.34 -42.67 5.27
CA ILE A 90 -47.92 -43.67 4.38
C ILE A 90 -49.25 -44.12 4.97
N ILE A 91 -50.29 -44.13 4.16
CA ILE A 91 -51.64 -44.57 4.57
C ILE A 91 -52.03 -45.78 3.75
N LEU A 92 -52.51 -46.83 4.42
CA LEU A 92 -53.19 -47.96 3.82
C LEU A 92 -54.67 -47.93 4.21
N ASP A 93 -55.56 -47.87 3.22
CA ASP A 93 -56.98 -48.22 3.35
C ASP A 93 -57.20 -49.62 2.76
N ALA A 94 -57.55 -50.58 3.62
CA ALA A 94 -57.84 -51.94 3.20
C ALA A 94 -59.30 -52.29 3.49
N SER A 95 -59.94 -53.04 2.59
CA SER A 95 -61.35 -53.41 2.71
C SER A 95 -61.59 -54.88 2.35
N ASN A 96 -62.68 -55.46 2.87
CA ASN A 96 -63.10 -56.83 2.57
C ASN A 96 -64.56 -56.93 2.07
N GLY A 97 -65.08 -55.83 1.52
CA GLY A 97 -66.47 -55.71 1.05
C GLY A 97 -67.52 -55.57 2.17
N SER A 98 -67.21 -56.01 3.40
CA SER A 98 -68.08 -55.85 4.57
C SER A 98 -67.70 -54.62 5.43
N GLY A 99 -66.46 -54.14 5.31
CA GLY A 99 -65.98 -52.93 5.95
C GLY A 99 -64.60 -52.53 5.44
N SER A 100 -64.12 -51.36 5.86
CA SER A 100 -62.75 -50.89 5.61
C SER A 100 -62.09 -50.40 6.89
N LYS A 101 -60.76 -50.52 6.95
CA LYS A 101 -59.91 -50.05 8.05
C LYS A 101 -58.73 -49.29 7.45
N LYS A 102 -58.40 -48.15 8.06
CA LYS A 102 -57.25 -47.31 7.68
C LYS A 102 -56.16 -47.38 8.73
N VAL A 103 -54.92 -47.56 8.29
CA VAL A 103 -53.71 -47.46 9.13
C VAL A 103 -52.72 -46.53 8.47
N SER A 104 -52.07 -45.70 9.29
CA SER A 104 -51.02 -44.79 8.86
C SER A 104 -49.72 -45.05 9.63
N LYS A 105 -48.58 -44.98 8.96
CA LYS A 105 -47.25 -44.98 9.58
C LYS A 105 -46.43 -43.81 9.08
N ASN A 106 -45.71 -43.17 10.00
CA ASN A 106 -44.94 -41.97 9.75
C ASN A 106 -43.46 -42.29 9.75
N PHE A 107 -42.68 -41.56 8.95
CA PHE A 107 -41.22 -41.56 8.98
C PHE A 107 -40.70 -40.18 8.56
N SER A 108 -39.44 -39.88 8.88
CA SER A 108 -38.80 -38.61 8.56
C SER A 108 -37.52 -38.84 7.77
N LEU A 109 -37.25 -38.01 6.77
CA LEU A 109 -35.99 -37.98 6.03
C LEU A 109 -35.27 -36.66 6.30
N SER A 110 -34.01 -36.75 6.72
CA SER A 110 -33.13 -35.59 6.86
C SER A 110 -32.56 -35.20 5.49
N ALA A 111 -32.14 -33.94 5.34
CA ALA A 111 -31.39 -33.53 4.15
C ALA A 111 -30.01 -34.20 4.15
N ALA A 112 -29.49 -34.52 2.96
CA ALA A 112 -28.12 -34.98 2.82
C ALA A 112 -27.15 -33.89 3.31
N LEU A 113 -26.19 -34.29 4.14
CA LEU A 113 -25.14 -33.40 4.61
C LEU A 113 -24.17 -33.11 3.46
N THR A 114 -23.92 -31.84 3.17
CA THR A 114 -22.93 -31.42 2.16
C THR A 114 -22.28 -30.12 2.60
N ALA A 115 -20.95 -30.11 2.67
CA ALA A 115 -20.17 -28.91 2.89
C ALA A 115 -19.95 -28.16 1.57
N ASP A 116 -20.32 -26.88 1.51
CA ASP A 116 -19.94 -25.98 0.41
C ASP A 116 -19.90 -24.52 0.85
N PHE A 117 -19.01 -23.73 0.26
CA PHE A 117 -18.90 -22.29 0.52
C PHE A 117 -18.13 -21.54 -0.57
N GLU A 118 -18.41 -20.27 -0.78
CA GLU A 118 -17.64 -19.40 -1.69
C GLU A 118 -16.78 -18.39 -0.91
N ILE A 119 -15.63 -18.04 -1.48
CA ILE A 119 -14.70 -17.04 -0.94
C ILE A 119 -14.76 -15.80 -1.83
N SER A 120 -14.92 -14.62 -1.20
CA SER A 120 -14.80 -13.32 -1.87
C SER A 120 -13.76 -12.46 -1.16
N LEU A 121 -12.84 -11.88 -1.94
CA LEU A 121 -11.75 -11.03 -1.43
C LEU A 121 -12.09 -9.55 -1.67
N SER A 122 -11.83 -8.69 -0.68
CA SER A 122 -11.91 -7.24 -0.86
C SER A 122 -10.76 -6.69 -1.73
N SER A 123 -9.66 -7.44 -1.82
CA SER A 123 -8.41 -7.07 -2.50
C SER A 123 -7.61 -8.35 -2.79
N GLU A 124 -6.87 -8.38 -3.90
CA GLU A 124 -5.92 -9.45 -4.24
C GLU A 124 -4.55 -9.28 -3.55
N SER A 125 -4.36 -8.20 -2.81
CA SER A 125 -3.16 -7.90 -2.02
C SER A 125 -3.50 -7.72 -0.55
N ALA A 126 -2.59 -8.14 0.32
CA ALA A 126 -2.71 -7.95 1.76
C ALA A 126 -2.37 -6.49 2.17
N PRO A 127 -3.04 -5.94 3.20
CA PRO A 127 -4.09 -6.57 4.01
C PRO A 127 -5.42 -6.68 3.25
N ALA A 128 -6.14 -7.79 3.44
CA ALA A 128 -7.43 -8.04 2.78
C ALA A 128 -8.48 -8.55 3.76
N GLU A 129 -9.73 -8.17 3.49
CA GLU A 129 -10.92 -8.76 4.11
C GLU A 129 -11.43 -9.89 3.23
N VAL A 130 -11.74 -11.02 3.86
CA VAL A 130 -12.30 -12.21 3.24
C VAL A 130 -13.73 -12.39 3.74
N ASN A 131 -14.65 -12.47 2.79
CA ASN A 131 -16.07 -12.73 3.03
C ASN A 131 -16.41 -14.14 2.54
N ILE A 132 -17.18 -14.87 3.34
CA ILE A 132 -17.61 -16.24 3.04
C ILE A 132 -19.12 -16.26 2.81
N THR A 133 -19.52 -16.94 1.74
CA THR A 133 -20.93 -17.33 1.53
C THR A 133 -21.05 -18.83 1.78
N ASN A 134 -21.77 -19.24 2.83
CA ASN A 134 -21.97 -20.66 3.14
C ASN A 134 -23.14 -21.22 2.32
N ASN A 135 -22.87 -22.27 1.54
CA ASN A 135 -23.85 -22.98 0.70
C ASN A 135 -24.09 -24.42 1.20
N SER A 136 -23.61 -24.76 2.39
CA SER A 136 -23.74 -26.10 2.96
C SER A 136 -25.20 -26.46 3.22
N THR A 137 -25.55 -27.73 3.02
CA THR A 137 -26.90 -28.24 3.24
C THR A 137 -26.91 -29.36 4.26
N GLY A 138 -28.03 -29.51 4.98
CA GLY A 138 -28.25 -30.60 5.94
C GLY A 138 -27.43 -30.52 7.23
N ALA A 139 -26.64 -29.46 7.43
CA ALA A 139 -25.84 -29.24 8.63
C ALA A 139 -26.66 -28.64 9.78
N SER A 140 -26.32 -28.99 11.02
CA SER A 140 -26.81 -28.35 12.24
C SER A 140 -25.70 -27.65 13.03
N THR A 141 -24.44 -27.94 12.72
CA THR A 141 -23.25 -27.31 13.33
C THR A 141 -22.17 -27.06 12.28
N TYR A 142 -21.36 -26.03 12.53
CA TYR A 142 -20.30 -25.55 11.65
C TYR A 142 -19.04 -25.31 12.47
N ASN A 143 -17.89 -25.74 11.95
CA ASN A 143 -16.57 -25.48 12.52
C ASN A 143 -15.66 -24.95 11.41
N TRP A 144 -15.40 -23.65 11.44
CA TRP A 144 -14.51 -22.98 10.49
C TRP A 144 -13.11 -22.81 11.07
N THR A 145 -12.10 -23.02 10.25
CA THR A 145 -10.70 -22.67 10.56
C THR A 145 -10.14 -21.77 9.46
N PHE A 146 -9.64 -20.59 9.86
CA PHE A 146 -9.06 -19.58 8.99
C PHE A 146 -7.56 -19.47 9.32
N GLU A 147 -6.73 -20.21 8.60
CA GLU A 147 -5.29 -20.26 8.89
C GLU A 147 -4.65 -18.88 8.67
N GLY A 148 -4.02 -18.31 9.71
CA GLY A 148 -3.31 -17.03 9.60
C GLY A 148 -4.20 -15.78 9.55
N ALA A 149 -5.48 -15.92 9.89
CA ALA A 149 -6.45 -14.83 9.90
C ALA A 149 -6.82 -14.35 11.32
N ASP A 150 -7.49 -13.19 11.38
CA ASP A 150 -8.20 -12.68 12.56
C ASP A 150 -9.69 -12.45 12.22
N PRO A 151 -10.64 -13.17 12.83
CA PRO A 151 -10.45 -14.26 13.78
C PRO A 151 -9.87 -15.52 13.10
N ALA A 152 -9.28 -16.44 13.87
CA ALA A 152 -8.70 -17.68 13.36
C ALA A 152 -9.70 -18.84 13.17
N ASN A 153 -10.92 -18.70 13.70
CA ASN A 153 -11.98 -19.72 13.63
C ASN A 153 -13.36 -19.09 13.85
N SER A 154 -14.42 -19.85 13.53
CA SER A 154 -15.82 -19.49 13.79
C SER A 154 -16.67 -20.75 13.93
N THR A 155 -17.75 -20.68 14.71
CA THR A 155 -18.79 -21.73 14.77
C THR A 155 -20.15 -21.25 14.24
N GLU A 156 -20.22 -20.03 13.72
CA GLU A 156 -21.42 -19.48 13.10
C GLU A 156 -21.65 -20.10 11.72
N GLU A 157 -22.91 -20.27 11.34
CA GLU A 157 -23.28 -20.74 10.00
C GLU A 157 -22.67 -19.85 8.90
N THR A 158 -22.76 -18.53 9.08
CA THR A 158 -22.06 -17.56 8.23
C THR A 158 -21.09 -16.76 9.09
N PRO A 159 -19.77 -16.97 8.95
CA PRO A 159 -18.77 -16.20 9.66
C PRO A 159 -18.87 -14.69 9.38
N ALA A 160 -18.50 -13.87 10.36
CA ALA A 160 -18.30 -12.42 10.16
C ALA A 160 -17.07 -12.16 9.28
N ALA A 161 -16.76 -10.88 9.02
CA ALA A 161 -15.57 -10.48 8.26
C ALA A 161 -14.27 -11.07 8.85
N ILE A 162 -13.44 -11.66 7.97
CA ILE A 162 -12.18 -12.32 8.32
C ILE A 162 -11.02 -11.51 7.73
N TYR A 163 -10.01 -11.20 8.52
CA TYR A 163 -8.91 -10.32 8.11
C TYR A 163 -7.58 -11.06 7.97
N TYR A 164 -6.89 -10.84 6.86
CA TYR A 164 -5.56 -11.37 6.58
C TYR A 164 -4.58 -10.21 6.42
N ALA A 165 -3.62 -10.09 7.34
CA ALA A 165 -2.71 -8.94 7.42
C ALA A 165 -1.52 -9.03 6.45
N ASN A 166 -1.11 -10.24 6.07
CA ASN A 166 0.13 -10.48 5.34
C ASN A 166 -0.14 -11.14 3.99
N LYS A 167 0.83 -11.03 3.07
CA LYS A 167 0.83 -11.80 1.83
C LYS A 167 1.04 -13.29 2.13
N GLY A 168 0.49 -14.16 1.30
CA GLY A 168 0.65 -15.60 1.46
C GLY A 168 -0.41 -16.42 0.73
N GLU A 169 -0.24 -17.73 0.77
CA GLU A 169 -1.25 -18.72 0.40
C GLU A 169 -2.00 -19.12 1.67
N TYR A 170 -3.32 -19.11 1.62
CA TYR A 170 -4.18 -19.36 2.77
C TYR A 170 -5.21 -20.44 2.48
N THR A 171 -5.53 -21.24 3.50
CA THR A 171 -6.56 -22.28 3.44
C THR A 171 -7.66 -21.98 4.44
N ILE A 172 -8.91 -22.06 3.97
CA ILE A 172 -10.11 -22.05 4.81
C ILE A 172 -10.65 -23.47 4.84
N ASN A 173 -10.84 -24.00 6.04
CA ASN A 173 -11.45 -25.30 6.27
C ASN A 173 -12.82 -25.13 6.91
N LEU A 174 -13.81 -25.83 6.37
CA LEU A 174 -15.14 -25.98 6.94
C LEU A 174 -15.35 -27.45 7.29
N GLU A 175 -15.72 -27.72 8.52
CA GLU A 175 -16.35 -28.97 8.93
C GLU A 175 -17.82 -28.70 9.29
N VAL A 176 -18.73 -29.47 8.70
CA VAL A 176 -20.16 -29.43 9.02
C VAL A 176 -20.60 -30.77 9.60
N SER A 177 -21.57 -30.74 10.50
CA SER A 177 -22.19 -31.95 11.05
C SER A 177 -23.69 -31.78 11.24
N ASN A 178 -24.43 -32.87 11.07
CA ASN A 178 -25.85 -32.99 11.39
C ASN A 178 -26.10 -33.77 12.72
N GLY A 179 -25.04 -34.15 13.43
CA GLY A 179 -25.07 -34.95 14.67
C GLY A 179 -24.83 -36.45 14.47
N THR A 180 -25.05 -36.98 13.27
CA THR A 180 -24.77 -38.38 12.91
C THR A 180 -23.59 -38.50 11.95
N ASP A 181 -23.49 -37.56 11.02
CA ASP A 181 -22.51 -37.48 9.95
C ASP A 181 -21.69 -36.19 10.04
N THR A 182 -20.52 -36.21 9.41
CA THR A 182 -19.60 -35.08 9.33
C THR A 182 -19.04 -34.99 7.91
N GLU A 183 -18.97 -33.78 7.35
CA GLU A 183 -18.35 -33.50 6.04
C GLU A 183 -17.34 -32.38 6.19
N THR A 184 -16.26 -32.43 5.41
CA THR A 184 -15.23 -31.38 5.43
C THR A 184 -14.92 -30.87 4.03
N LEU A 185 -14.69 -29.56 3.92
CA LEU A 185 -14.26 -28.90 2.69
C LEU A 185 -13.17 -27.88 2.97
N SER A 186 -12.15 -27.90 2.12
CA SER A 186 -11.05 -26.93 2.14
C SER A 186 -11.04 -26.14 0.84
N LYS A 187 -10.92 -24.81 0.91
CA LYS A 187 -10.66 -23.94 -0.24
C LYS A 187 -9.45 -23.05 0.04
N THR A 188 -8.63 -22.85 -0.98
CA THR A 188 -7.38 -22.06 -0.90
C THR A 188 -7.49 -20.78 -1.72
N PHE A 189 -6.80 -19.74 -1.29
CA PHE A 189 -6.64 -18.48 -2.03
C PHE A 189 -5.29 -17.85 -1.69
N SER A 190 -4.86 -16.87 -2.47
CA SER A 190 -3.60 -16.20 -2.26
C SER A 190 -3.74 -14.68 -2.21
N LEU A 191 -2.92 -14.06 -1.38
CA LEU A 191 -2.78 -12.62 -1.28
C LEU A 191 -1.36 -12.23 -1.66
N SER A 192 -1.26 -11.31 -2.61
CA SER A 192 -0.01 -10.67 -3.00
C SER A 192 0.42 -9.59 -2.01
N GLU A 193 1.66 -9.12 -2.14
CA GLU A 193 2.10 -7.93 -1.41
C GLU A 193 1.49 -6.67 -2.02
N GLN A 194 1.08 -5.72 -1.19
CA GLN A 194 0.62 -4.43 -1.68
C GLN A 194 1.74 -3.72 -2.46
N LEU A 195 1.39 -3.25 -3.66
CA LEU A 195 2.28 -2.45 -4.48
C LEU A 195 2.41 -1.06 -3.87
N THR A 196 3.63 -0.67 -3.49
CA THR A 196 3.95 0.68 -3.02
C THR A 196 5.18 1.21 -3.75
N ALA A 197 5.19 2.50 -4.09
CA ALA A 197 6.32 3.19 -4.70
C ALA A 197 6.94 4.14 -3.68
N ASP A 198 8.13 3.82 -3.17
CA ASP A 198 8.86 4.73 -2.29
C ASP A 198 10.37 4.53 -2.42
N PHE A 199 11.12 5.59 -2.14
CA PHE A 199 12.57 5.60 -2.20
C PHE A 199 13.17 6.77 -1.44
N GLU A 200 14.37 6.64 -0.92
CA GLU A 200 15.11 7.72 -0.27
C GLU A 200 16.22 8.26 -1.17
N ILE A 201 16.48 9.56 -1.05
CA ILE A 201 17.58 10.26 -1.75
C ILE A 201 18.61 10.66 -0.70
N SER A 202 19.87 10.29 -0.92
CA SER A 202 21.01 10.78 -0.15
C SER A 202 21.97 11.49 -1.09
N VAL A 203 22.25 12.76 -0.83
CA VAL A 203 23.19 13.58 -1.61
C VAL A 203 24.47 13.74 -0.82
N ASN A 204 25.64 13.56 -1.46
CA ASN A 204 26.93 13.67 -0.77
C ASN A 204 27.39 15.13 -0.53
N SER A 205 26.74 16.09 -1.18
CA SER A 205 27.09 17.51 -1.19
C SER A 205 25.85 18.34 -1.52
N ASP A 206 25.67 19.48 -0.84
CA ASP A 206 24.60 20.43 -1.16
C ASP A 206 24.91 21.25 -2.44
N GLN A 207 26.05 21.00 -3.08
CA GLN A 207 26.52 21.68 -4.29
C GLN A 207 27.03 20.70 -5.31
N ALA A 208 26.92 21.08 -6.59
CA ALA A 208 27.52 20.34 -7.67
C ALA A 208 29.05 20.55 -7.77
N PRO A 209 29.81 19.54 -8.25
CA PRO A 209 29.32 18.20 -8.61
C PRO A 209 28.91 17.38 -7.39
N ALA A 210 27.77 16.71 -7.48
CA ALA A 210 27.24 15.87 -6.40
C ALA A 210 26.95 14.45 -6.89
N GLU A 211 27.19 13.49 -6.00
CA GLU A 211 26.78 12.11 -6.15
C GLU A 211 25.51 11.87 -5.34
N VAL A 212 24.51 11.29 -6.00
CA VAL A 212 23.22 10.94 -5.41
C VAL A 212 23.12 9.43 -5.32
N THR A 213 22.94 8.94 -4.10
CA THR A 213 22.61 7.55 -3.82
C THR A 213 21.12 7.43 -3.55
N ILE A 214 20.49 6.41 -4.13
CA ILE A 214 19.06 6.17 -4.02
C ILE A 214 18.86 4.81 -3.36
N THR A 215 17.99 4.75 -2.35
CA THR A 215 17.58 3.50 -1.70
C THR A 215 16.12 3.25 -2.02
N ASN A 216 15.83 2.15 -2.71
CA ASN A 216 14.46 1.78 -3.04
C ASN A 216 13.77 1.13 -1.83
N ASN A 217 12.62 1.68 -1.45
CA ASN A 217 11.78 1.20 -0.35
C ASN A 217 10.42 0.67 -0.85
N SER A 218 10.27 0.50 -2.17
CA SER A 218 9.05 0.00 -2.80
C SER A 218 8.77 -1.46 -2.41
N THR A 219 7.49 -1.80 -2.25
CA THR A 219 7.05 -3.18 -1.97
C THR A 219 6.13 -3.69 -3.06
N GLY A 220 6.04 -5.02 -3.22
CA GLY A 220 5.12 -5.66 -4.16
C GLY A 220 5.43 -5.48 -5.65
N ALA A 221 6.51 -4.77 -6.00
CA ALA A 221 6.92 -4.55 -7.38
C ALA A 221 7.66 -5.75 -7.97
N THR A 222 7.45 -6.00 -9.25
CA THR A 222 8.22 -6.97 -10.05
C THR A 222 9.08 -6.30 -11.12
N SER A 223 8.87 -5.00 -11.36
CA SER A 223 9.66 -4.18 -12.29
C SER A 223 9.75 -2.73 -11.84
N TYR A 224 10.83 -2.07 -12.25
CA TYR A 224 11.22 -0.73 -11.84
C TYR A 224 11.63 0.10 -13.07
N ASN A 225 11.25 1.36 -13.10
CA ASN A 225 11.68 2.32 -14.11
C ASN A 225 11.97 3.67 -13.44
N TRP A 226 13.24 4.05 -13.46
CA TRP A 226 13.75 5.27 -12.86
C TRP A 226 14.05 6.32 -13.92
N THR A 227 13.70 7.57 -13.63
CA THR A 227 14.09 8.73 -14.43
C THR A 227 14.84 9.73 -13.54
N PHE A 228 16.06 10.09 -13.95
CA PHE A 228 16.94 11.02 -13.23
C PHE A 228 17.11 12.28 -14.08
N THR A 229 16.23 13.26 -13.90
CA THR A 229 16.26 14.47 -14.73
C THR A 229 17.55 15.24 -14.46
N GLY A 230 18.42 15.38 -15.47
CA GLY A 230 19.71 16.08 -15.33
C GLY A 230 20.83 15.25 -14.68
N GLY A 231 20.57 13.97 -14.37
CA GLY A 231 21.56 13.06 -13.82
C GLY A 231 22.27 12.21 -14.88
N ASP A 232 23.46 11.70 -14.54
CA ASP A 232 24.20 10.69 -15.31
C ASP A 232 24.44 9.43 -14.44
N PRO A 233 23.83 8.27 -14.79
CA PRO A 233 22.97 8.03 -15.95
C PRO A 233 21.61 8.76 -15.83
N ALA A 234 20.89 8.92 -16.95
CA ALA A 234 19.59 9.59 -16.98
C ALA A 234 18.40 8.69 -16.58
N SER A 235 18.61 7.36 -16.51
CA SER A 235 17.56 6.39 -16.19
C SER A 235 18.14 5.06 -15.69
N SER A 236 17.31 4.22 -15.07
CA SER A 236 17.66 2.86 -14.67
C SER A 236 16.42 1.95 -14.64
N THR A 237 16.60 0.64 -14.85
CA THR A 237 15.55 -0.38 -14.62
C THR A 237 15.90 -1.35 -13.49
N ASN A 238 17.02 -1.12 -12.81
CA ASN A 238 17.42 -1.94 -11.66
C ASN A 238 16.55 -1.57 -10.46
N GLU A 239 16.23 -2.56 -9.62
CA GLU A 239 15.56 -2.36 -8.33
C GLU A 239 16.28 -1.31 -7.48
N ASN A 240 17.60 -1.42 -7.40
CA ASN A 240 18.47 -0.42 -6.79
C ASN A 240 19.37 0.17 -7.88
N PRO A 241 19.18 1.44 -8.28
CA PRO A 241 20.03 2.08 -9.27
C PRO A 241 21.45 2.31 -8.73
N SER A 242 22.43 2.44 -9.62
CA SER A 242 23.78 2.89 -9.25
C SER A 242 23.76 4.37 -8.82
N VAL A 243 24.87 4.84 -8.25
CA VAL A 243 25.09 6.27 -7.98
C VAL A 243 24.83 7.09 -9.23
N VAL A 244 24.12 8.21 -9.06
CA VAL A 244 23.76 9.16 -10.12
C VAL A 244 24.54 10.45 -9.90
N ASN A 245 25.23 10.93 -10.93
CA ASN A 245 26.05 12.14 -10.86
C ASN A 245 25.29 13.36 -11.38
N TYR A 246 25.41 14.48 -10.69
CA TYR A 246 24.84 15.76 -11.08
C TYR A 246 25.96 16.80 -11.15
N ALA A 247 26.22 17.32 -12.35
CA ALA A 247 27.39 18.15 -12.63
C ALA A 247 27.18 19.64 -12.34
N GLU A 248 25.94 20.11 -12.32
CA GLU A 248 25.60 21.52 -12.21
C GLU A 248 24.70 21.79 -11.00
N ASN A 249 24.68 23.04 -10.52
CA ASN A 249 23.70 23.43 -9.51
C ASN A 249 22.32 23.57 -10.15
N GLY A 250 21.27 23.27 -9.39
CA GLY A 250 19.91 23.30 -9.91
C GLY A 250 18.93 22.50 -9.07
N GLU A 251 17.65 22.57 -9.46
CA GLU A 251 16.60 21.70 -8.95
C GLU A 251 16.50 20.45 -9.83
N TYR A 252 16.48 19.28 -9.19
CA TYR A 252 16.48 17.99 -9.85
C TYR A 252 15.31 17.14 -9.39
N THR A 253 14.76 16.36 -10.32
CA THR A 253 13.62 15.47 -10.09
C THR A 253 14.01 14.03 -10.37
N ILE A 254 13.74 13.16 -9.41
CA ILE A 254 13.83 11.71 -9.54
C ILE A 254 12.42 11.13 -9.53
N GLU A 255 12.09 10.35 -10.55
CA GLU A 255 10.83 9.62 -10.65
C GLU A 255 11.11 8.12 -10.63
N LEU A 256 10.32 7.40 -9.83
CA LEU A 256 10.25 5.95 -9.82
C LEU A 256 8.85 5.51 -10.25
N ALA A 257 8.75 4.73 -11.32
CA ALA A 257 7.56 3.95 -11.62
C ALA A 257 7.81 2.47 -11.30
N VAL A 258 6.92 1.85 -10.53
CA VAL A 258 6.95 0.42 -10.19
C VAL A 258 5.70 -0.27 -10.68
N SER A 259 5.84 -1.53 -11.09
CA SER A 259 4.72 -2.36 -11.52
C SER A 259 4.83 -3.78 -10.98
N ASN A 260 3.70 -4.38 -10.66
CA ASN A 260 3.55 -5.80 -10.33
C ASN A 260 3.02 -6.65 -11.50
N GLY A 261 2.84 -6.04 -12.69
CA GLY A 261 2.31 -6.67 -13.90
C GLY A 261 0.81 -6.46 -14.14
N THR A 262 0.03 -6.14 -13.11
CA THR A 262 -1.41 -5.80 -13.22
C THR A 262 -1.65 -4.31 -12.99
N GLU A 263 -0.86 -3.68 -12.14
CA GLU A 263 -0.90 -2.27 -11.78
C GLU A 263 0.47 -1.62 -11.98
N THR A 264 0.47 -0.31 -12.22
CA THR A 264 1.66 0.54 -12.21
C THR A 264 1.37 1.80 -11.41
N ILE A 265 2.23 2.13 -10.46
CA ILE A 265 2.19 3.36 -9.67
C ILE A 265 3.54 4.07 -9.72
N SER A 266 3.56 5.38 -9.46
CA SER A 266 4.80 6.15 -9.43
C SER A 266 4.92 7.03 -8.20
N ASN A 267 6.16 7.36 -7.87
CA ASN A 267 6.51 8.34 -6.85
C ASN A 267 7.62 9.25 -7.39
N THR A 268 7.58 10.52 -7.00
CA THR A 268 8.48 11.56 -7.48
C THR A 268 9.03 12.32 -6.29
N LYS A 269 10.35 12.48 -6.22
CA LYS A 269 11.03 13.30 -5.21
C LYS A 269 11.95 14.31 -5.90
N VAL A 270 12.04 15.49 -5.28
CA VAL A 270 12.87 16.61 -5.74
C VAL A 270 13.98 16.89 -4.74
N PHE A 271 15.13 17.33 -5.24
CA PHE A 271 16.22 17.85 -4.42
C PHE A 271 16.91 19.01 -5.16
N THR A 272 17.63 19.85 -4.43
CA THR A 272 18.32 21.02 -5.00
C THR A 272 19.80 20.98 -4.68
N LEU A 273 20.63 21.25 -5.68
CA LEU A 273 22.04 21.61 -5.50
C LEU A 273 22.15 23.12 -5.58
N GLN A 274 22.66 23.75 -4.53
CA GLN A 274 22.66 25.21 -4.36
C GLN A 274 24.04 25.81 -4.63
N THR A 275 24.03 27.00 -5.23
CA THR A 275 25.16 27.93 -5.17
C THR A 275 25.24 28.52 -3.77
N THR A 276 26.44 28.60 -3.17
CA THR A 276 26.64 29.17 -1.83
C THR A 276 26.15 30.62 -1.82
N GLU A 277 25.43 30.99 -0.75
CA GLU A 277 25.00 32.38 -0.56
C GLU A 277 26.23 33.31 -0.48
N ILE A 278 26.11 34.48 -1.08
CA ILE A 278 27.08 35.57 -0.93
C ILE A 278 26.59 36.54 0.14
N THR A 279 27.46 36.93 1.07
CA THR A 279 27.13 37.97 2.04
C THR A 279 27.42 39.33 1.42
N THR A 280 26.42 40.21 1.39
CA THR A 280 26.54 41.56 0.82
C THR A 280 26.49 42.63 1.91
N TYR A 281 27.46 43.53 1.88
CA TYR A 281 27.50 44.74 2.68
C TYR A 281 27.56 45.95 1.75
N GLN A 282 26.88 47.04 2.10
CA GLN A 282 26.82 48.25 1.28
C GLN A 282 27.19 49.47 2.08
N ASN A 283 27.76 50.46 1.39
CA ASN A 283 28.04 51.78 1.96
C ASN A 283 28.91 51.72 3.24
N ILE A 284 29.88 50.80 3.28
CA ILE A 284 30.86 50.70 4.35
C ILE A 284 31.85 51.86 4.21
N THR A 285 32.20 52.51 5.32
CA THR A 285 33.23 53.56 5.33
C THR A 285 34.39 53.19 6.23
N LEU A 286 35.61 53.19 5.68
CA LEU A 286 36.85 53.03 6.44
C LEU A 286 37.71 54.28 6.31
N GLY A 287 38.23 54.76 7.43
CA GLY A 287 39.11 55.91 7.52
C GLY A 287 40.58 55.52 7.46
N GLY A 288 41.43 56.48 7.07
CA GLY A 288 42.88 56.35 7.17
C GLY A 288 43.40 56.36 8.62
N VAL A 289 44.72 56.27 8.76
CA VAL A 289 45.39 56.07 10.06
C VAL A 289 45.04 57.15 11.08
N ASP A 290 44.95 58.42 10.66
CA ASP A 290 44.69 59.54 11.57
C ASP A 290 43.25 59.56 12.12
N VAL A 291 42.33 58.79 11.55
CA VAL A 291 40.91 58.76 11.93
C VAL A 291 40.43 57.38 12.40
N GLU A 292 41.35 56.44 12.65
CA GLU A 292 41.05 55.07 13.12
C GLU A 292 40.20 55.07 14.41
N SER A 293 40.40 56.03 15.30
CA SER A 293 39.65 56.14 16.56
C SER A 293 38.23 56.69 16.40
N THR A 294 37.93 57.37 15.30
CA THR A 294 36.66 58.11 15.11
C THR A 294 35.80 57.49 14.01
N VAL A 295 36.38 57.15 12.87
CA VAL A 295 35.73 56.48 11.73
C VAL A 295 35.88 54.96 11.83
N GLY A 296 37.08 54.49 12.18
CA GLY A 296 37.48 53.08 12.11
C GLY A 296 38.18 52.77 10.80
N SER A 297 39.24 51.97 10.87
CA SER A 297 40.10 51.64 9.71
C SER A 297 40.10 50.16 9.37
N VAL A 298 39.34 49.35 10.11
CA VAL A 298 39.29 47.91 9.92
C VAL A 298 37.84 47.42 9.90
N PHE A 299 37.58 46.39 9.10
CA PHE A 299 36.28 45.75 8.96
C PHE A 299 36.40 44.24 9.20
N SER A 300 35.32 43.66 9.69
CA SER A 300 35.19 42.21 9.91
C SER A 300 34.06 41.67 9.03
N THR A 301 34.39 40.82 8.05
CA THR A 301 33.37 40.19 7.19
C THR A 301 32.47 39.23 7.95
N THR A 302 32.94 38.70 9.09
CA THR A 302 32.18 37.79 9.95
C THR A 302 31.10 38.52 10.74
N SER A 303 31.42 39.69 11.30
CA SER A 303 30.46 40.48 12.08
C SER A 303 29.69 41.52 11.25
N GLY A 304 30.22 41.87 10.07
CA GLY A 304 29.66 42.93 9.24
C GLY A 304 29.88 44.33 9.79
N THR A 305 30.91 44.54 10.62
CA THR A 305 31.11 45.80 11.35
C THR A 305 32.45 46.45 11.06
N VAL A 306 32.43 47.79 11.02
CA VAL A 306 33.63 48.63 11.10
C VAL A 306 34.03 48.76 12.57
N ILE A 307 35.30 48.51 12.87
CA ILE A 307 35.85 48.55 14.23
C ILE A 307 36.81 49.73 14.33
N LYS A 308 36.64 50.51 15.41
CA LYS A 308 37.50 51.65 15.75
C LYS A 308 38.67 51.18 16.60
N SER A 309 39.82 51.85 16.53
CA SER A 309 41.05 51.42 17.25
C SER A 309 40.82 51.13 18.73
N GLY A 310 40.07 51.98 19.43
CA GLY A 310 39.78 51.81 20.86
C GLY A 310 38.94 50.57 21.21
N ASN A 311 38.35 49.90 20.22
CA ASN A 311 37.50 48.72 20.38
C ASN A 311 38.15 47.44 19.80
N ILE A 312 39.41 47.51 19.36
CA ILE A 312 40.16 46.33 18.92
C ILE A 312 40.61 45.57 20.17
N THR A 313 40.26 44.28 20.26
CA THR A 313 40.56 43.43 21.41
C THR A 313 41.04 42.06 20.95
N ALA A 314 41.58 41.27 21.89
CA ALA A 314 41.93 39.87 21.60
C ALA A 314 40.73 38.98 21.27
N GLU A 315 39.51 39.39 21.66
CA GLU A 315 38.28 38.64 21.39
C GLU A 315 37.80 38.83 19.95
N ASN A 316 37.89 40.04 19.40
CA ASN A 316 37.43 40.32 18.04
C ASN A 316 38.54 40.31 16.99
N GLY A 317 39.81 40.40 17.37
CA GLY A 317 40.91 40.59 16.42
C GLY A 317 41.08 39.47 15.39
N ALA A 318 40.78 38.21 15.75
CA ALA A 318 40.78 37.08 14.81
C ALA A 318 39.65 37.15 13.75
N SER A 319 38.64 37.98 13.96
CA SER A 319 37.53 38.19 13.01
C SER A 319 37.73 39.38 12.08
N ILE A 320 38.79 40.17 12.30
CA ILE A 320 39.12 41.35 11.50
C ILE A 320 39.94 40.91 10.30
N ASP A 321 39.44 41.18 9.10
CA ASP A 321 40.02 40.68 7.85
C ASP A 321 40.21 41.76 6.78
N ILE A 322 39.60 42.96 6.94
CA ILE A 322 39.77 44.06 5.97
C ILE A 322 40.27 45.34 6.68
N PRO A 323 41.58 45.46 6.92
CA PRO A 323 42.23 46.72 7.27
C PRO A 323 42.46 47.61 6.05
N PHE A 324 42.20 48.90 6.20
CA PHE A 324 42.46 49.91 5.18
C PHE A 324 43.55 50.88 5.64
N ILE A 325 44.59 51.02 4.82
CA ILE A 325 45.69 51.95 5.01
C ILE A 325 45.54 53.13 4.06
N GLN A 326 45.52 54.34 4.64
CA GLN A 326 45.71 55.58 3.89
C GLN A 326 46.68 56.50 4.62
N ILE A 327 47.86 56.69 4.03
CA ILE A 327 48.96 57.53 4.55
C ILE A 327 49.74 58.15 3.40
N SER A 328 50.17 59.41 3.54
CA SER A 328 51.13 60.05 2.61
C SER A 328 50.85 59.87 1.10
N GLY A 329 49.57 59.77 0.71
CA GLY A 329 49.12 59.58 -0.67
C GLY A 329 48.93 58.12 -1.13
N LEU A 330 49.37 57.14 -0.34
CA LEU A 330 49.13 55.71 -0.53
C LEU A 330 47.75 55.32 -0.02
N ARG A 331 47.11 54.36 -0.71
CA ARG A 331 45.82 53.76 -0.36
C ARG A 331 45.83 52.29 -0.75
N PHE A 332 45.62 51.40 0.20
CA PHE A 332 45.58 49.96 -0.02
C PHE A 332 44.93 49.27 1.17
N PHE A 333 44.44 48.05 0.94
CA PHE A 333 44.10 47.10 1.99
C PHE A 333 45.33 46.26 2.31
N GLU A 334 45.54 46.02 3.59
CA GLU A 334 46.73 45.33 4.10
C GLU A 334 46.31 44.08 4.88
N THR A 335 47.16 43.06 4.92
CA THR A 335 46.90 41.89 5.77
C THR A 335 46.79 42.31 7.24
N PRO A 336 45.79 41.83 8.02
CA PRO A 336 45.60 42.18 9.43
C PRO A 336 46.85 42.01 10.31
N GLN A 337 47.76 41.12 9.92
CA GLN A 337 48.96 40.78 10.68
C GLN A 337 50.04 41.88 10.63
N ASP A 338 50.05 42.71 9.58
CA ASP A 338 51.16 43.65 9.31
C ASP A 338 50.75 45.13 9.41
N VAL A 339 49.54 45.41 9.91
CA VAL A 339 48.98 46.78 9.97
C VAL A 339 49.76 47.74 10.87
N SER A 340 50.44 47.24 11.90
CA SER A 340 51.18 48.06 12.87
C SER A 340 52.40 48.75 12.25
N GLY A 341 53.01 48.13 11.22
CA GLY A 341 54.10 48.72 10.45
C GLY A 341 53.67 49.97 9.67
N TRP A 342 52.38 50.11 9.42
CA TRP A 342 51.76 51.22 8.70
C TRP A 342 51.09 52.26 9.60
N GLY A 343 51.19 52.10 10.92
CA GLY A 343 50.72 53.06 11.91
C GLY A 343 49.29 52.84 12.42
N LEU A 344 48.61 51.77 12.00
CA LEU A 344 47.34 51.36 12.62
C LEU A 344 47.59 50.67 13.97
N THR A 345 46.53 50.62 14.78
CA THR A 345 46.52 49.85 16.02
C THR A 345 46.72 48.36 15.73
N GLU A 346 47.62 47.71 16.48
CA GLU A 346 47.88 46.28 16.36
C GLU A 346 46.60 45.46 16.59
N ILE A 347 46.36 44.46 15.74
CA ILE A 347 45.20 43.58 15.82
C ILE A 347 45.64 42.26 16.47
N PRO A 348 45.24 41.98 17.73
CA PRO A 348 45.65 40.74 18.39
C PRO A 348 44.98 39.53 17.74
N ASN A 349 45.68 38.40 17.66
CA ASN A 349 45.20 37.17 17.02
C ASN A 349 44.83 37.33 15.53
N ALA A 350 45.37 38.34 14.86
CA ALA A 350 45.18 38.59 13.44
C ALA A 350 45.57 37.37 12.58
N THR A 351 44.74 37.12 11.57
CA THR A 351 44.99 36.09 10.55
C THR A 351 45.28 36.74 9.20
N GLU A 352 45.96 36.02 8.31
CA GLU A 352 46.32 36.52 6.99
C GLU A 352 45.07 36.84 6.14
N THR A 353 45.14 37.92 5.35
CA THR A 353 44.23 38.15 4.23
C THR A 353 45.03 38.66 3.05
N LYS A 354 44.85 38.03 1.89
CA LYS A 354 45.51 38.41 0.64
C LYS A 354 44.65 39.42 -0.09
N PHE A 355 45.26 40.48 -0.63
CA PHE A 355 44.57 41.51 -1.40
C PHE A 355 45.20 41.74 -2.76
N ILE A 356 44.38 41.82 -3.80
CA ILE A 356 44.74 42.42 -5.09
C ILE A 356 44.19 43.84 -5.08
N ASN A 357 45.00 44.78 -4.62
CA ASN A 357 44.63 46.18 -4.46
C ASN A 357 44.51 46.91 -5.80
N TYR A 358 45.29 46.50 -6.81
CA TYR A 358 45.33 47.14 -8.10
C TYR A 358 45.07 46.15 -9.24
N MET A 359 43.77 45.93 -9.50
CA MET A 359 43.27 44.97 -10.50
C MET A 359 43.81 45.21 -11.92
N GLU A 360 44.14 46.45 -12.31
CA GLU A 360 44.73 46.73 -13.62
C GLU A 360 46.13 46.13 -13.82
N SER A 361 46.80 45.72 -12.74
CA SER A 361 48.06 44.98 -12.80
C SER A 361 47.86 43.45 -12.79
N SER A 362 46.63 42.98 -12.54
CA SER A 362 46.26 41.57 -12.45
C SER A 362 45.87 40.99 -13.81
N SER A 363 46.03 39.67 -13.97
CA SER A 363 45.49 38.91 -15.10
C SER A 363 44.01 38.54 -14.93
N ILE A 364 43.43 38.79 -13.76
CA ILE A 364 42.03 38.45 -13.44
C ILE A 364 41.09 39.49 -14.05
N ASN A 365 40.18 39.04 -14.92
CA ASN A 365 39.15 39.90 -15.50
C ASN A 365 37.89 39.94 -14.62
N PHE A 366 37.97 40.63 -13.49
CA PHE A 366 36.82 40.86 -12.59
C PHE A 366 36.43 42.34 -12.61
N THR A 367 35.24 42.64 -13.12
CA THR A 367 34.81 44.02 -13.41
C THR A 367 33.73 44.50 -12.44
N VAL A 368 33.41 45.80 -12.51
CA VAL A 368 32.26 46.37 -11.79
C VAL A 368 30.94 45.74 -12.26
N GLU A 369 30.80 45.44 -13.56
CA GLU A 369 29.63 44.74 -14.09
C GLU A 369 29.54 43.32 -13.53
N THR A 370 30.67 42.61 -13.44
CA THR A 370 30.74 41.30 -12.78
C THR A 370 30.26 41.40 -11.34
N PHE A 371 30.79 42.37 -10.57
CA PHE A 371 30.39 42.60 -9.18
C PHE A 371 28.88 42.88 -9.04
N ASP A 372 28.34 43.77 -9.87
CA ASP A 372 26.94 44.19 -9.80
C ASP A 372 25.99 43.04 -10.17
N ALA A 373 26.40 42.18 -11.11
CA ALA A 373 25.63 41.00 -11.54
C ALA A 373 25.66 39.83 -10.54
N MET A 374 26.58 39.82 -9.56
CA MET A 374 26.68 38.69 -8.63
C MET A 374 25.39 38.52 -7.80
N THR A 375 24.74 37.37 -7.96
CA THR A 375 23.64 36.89 -7.09
C THR A 375 24.08 35.77 -6.15
N ASP A 376 25.26 35.19 -6.41
CA ASP A 376 25.90 34.10 -5.66
C ASP A 376 27.44 34.26 -5.72
N ASP A 377 28.17 33.26 -5.22
CA ASP A 377 29.62 33.27 -5.17
C ASP A 377 30.34 32.66 -6.40
N SER A 378 29.62 32.22 -7.44
CA SER A 378 30.18 31.50 -8.59
C SER A 378 31.37 32.23 -9.24
N SER A 379 31.25 33.55 -9.40
CA SER A 379 32.29 34.39 -10.01
C SER A 379 33.58 34.51 -9.17
N LEU A 380 33.57 34.03 -7.93
CA LEU A 380 34.73 34.06 -7.01
C LEU A 380 35.44 32.71 -6.90
N ARG A 381 34.75 31.59 -7.14
CA ARG A 381 35.22 30.23 -6.76
C ARG A 381 36.58 29.87 -7.37
N ASP A 382 36.72 30.09 -8.67
CA ASP A 382 37.91 29.67 -9.44
C ASP A 382 39.02 30.74 -9.46
N LEU A 383 38.83 31.86 -8.77
CA LEU A 383 39.86 32.89 -8.69
C LEU A 383 41.01 32.44 -7.80
N THR A 384 42.25 32.64 -8.24
CA THR A 384 43.43 32.51 -7.39
C THR A 384 43.85 33.91 -6.96
N ILE A 385 43.73 34.22 -5.66
CA ILE A 385 44.09 35.53 -5.12
C ILE A 385 45.52 35.46 -4.55
N GLU A 386 46.42 36.23 -5.14
CA GLU A 386 47.77 36.45 -4.63
C GLU A 386 47.97 37.93 -4.32
N ALA A 387 48.59 38.23 -3.18
CA ALA A 387 48.76 39.61 -2.74
C ALA A 387 49.68 40.38 -3.70
N ASP A 388 49.25 41.55 -4.16
CA ASP A 388 50.03 42.36 -5.11
C ASP A 388 50.96 43.38 -4.43
N ASN A 389 50.73 43.68 -3.15
CA ASN A 389 51.42 44.74 -2.39
C ASN A 389 51.42 46.10 -3.11
N GLU A 390 50.39 46.36 -3.91
CA GLU A 390 50.24 47.60 -4.67
C GLU A 390 49.30 48.59 -3.95
N SER A 391 49.36 49.85 -4.38
CA SER A 391 48.41 50.89 -3.95
C SER A 391 47.55 51.36 -5.11
N PHE A 392 46.31 51.75 -4.84
CA PHE A 392 45.39 52.20 -5.88
C PHE A 392 45.26 53.74 -5.95
N PRO A 393 45.03 54.30 -7.17
CA PRO A 393 44.92 55.75 -7.38
C PRO A 393 43.56 56.31 -6.96
N THR A 394 43.43 57.64 -6.87
CA THR A 394 42.18 58.34 -6.51
C THR A 394 41.16 58.44 -7.65
N GLY A 395 41.60 58.37 -8.91
CA GLY A 395 40.74 58.53 -10.09
C GLY A 395 40.19 57.19 -10.59
N GLY A 396 39.16 57.22 -11.44
CA GLY A 396 38.63 56.01 -12.09
C GLY A 396 37.74 55.14 -11.18
N LEU A 397 36.94 55.77 -10.32
CA LEU A 397 35.92 55.09 -9.52
C LEU A 397 34.66 54.78 -10.35
N PRO A 398 33.90 53.71 -10.02
CA PRO A 398 34.20 52.73 -8.97
C PRO A 398 35.34 51.77 -9.34
N ARG A 399 36.02 51.22 -8.32
CA ARG A 399 37.17 50.30 -8.47
C ARG A 399 36.93 48.98 -7.76
N ILE A 400 37.48 47.89 -8.29
CA ILE A 400 37.43 46.57 -7.67
C ILE A 400 38.74 46.27 -6.96
N VAL A 401 38.63 45.71 -5.76
CA VAL A 401 39.69 44.99 -5.04
C VAL A 401 39.18 43.58 -4.78
N LEU A 402 40.01 42.57 -5.01
CA LEU A 402 39.70 41.19 -4.65
C LEU A 402 40.50 40.79 -3.41
N PHE A 403 39.93 39.91 -2.60
CA PHE A 403 40.61 39.37 -1.44
C PHE A 403 40.27 37.91 -1.17
N GLU A 404 41.14 37.24 -0.43
CA GLU A 404 40.93 35.91 0.14
C GLU A 404 41.40 35.93 1.60
N ASN A 405 40.50 35.63 2.53
CA ASN A 405 40.82 35.61 3.97
C ASN A 405 41.39 34.24 4.40
N ALA A 406 41.90 34.15 5.63
CA ALA A 406 42.48 32.92 6.17
C ALA A 406 41.53 31.72 6.27
N GLN A 407 40.21 31.92 6.12
CA GLN A 407 39.22 30.83 6.05
C GLN A 407 39.03 30.31 4.62
N GLY A 408 39.75 30.87 3.63
CA GLY A 408 39.60 30.56 2.21
C GLY A 408 38.40 31.24 1.54
N LYS A 409 37.72 32.15 2.25
CA LYS A 409 36.59 32.89 1.68
C LYS A 409 37.11 34.03 0.83
N LYS A 410 36.68 34.04 -0.42
CA LYS A 410 36.99 35.08 -1.40
C LYS A 410 35.91 36.13 -1.39
N GLY A 411 36.28 37.36 -1.73
CA GLY A 411 35.33 38.44 -1.89
C GLY A 411 35.84 39.53 -2.81
N ALA A 412 34.92 40.42 -3.15
CA ALA A 412 35.16 41.59 -3.97
C ALA A 412 34.69 42.84 -3.23
N ILE A 413 35.52 43.87 -3.24
CA ILE A 413 35.25 45.20 -2.70
C ILE A 413 35.09 46.14 -3.89
N LYS A 414 33.95 46.81 -3.99
CA LYS A 414 33.69 47.87 -4.97
C LYS A 414 33.81 49.22 -4.27
N ILE A 415 34.96 49.87 -4.41
CA ILE A 415 35.21 51.21 -3.88
C ILE A 415 34.43 52.22 -4.72
N THR A 416 33.55 52.98 -4.09
CA THR A 416 32.64 53.94 -4.75
C THR A 416 33.04 55.38 -4.52
N ASP A 417 33.71 55.69 -3.40
CA ASP A 417 34.20 57.03 -3.09
C ASP A 417 35.55 57.01 -2.35
N ILE A 418 36.36 58.04 -2.58
CA ILE A 418 37.66 58.24 -1.92
C ILE A 418 37.83 59.71 -1.50
N VAL A 419 37.97 59.93 -0.20
CA VAL A 419 38.32 61.23 0.39
C VAL A 419 39.82 61.26 0.66
N SER A 420 40.52 62.19 0.01
CA SER A 420 41.97 62.38 0.20
C SER A 420 42.30 63.31 1.37
N GLY A 421 43.51 63.17 1.92
CA GLY A 421 44.03 64.00 3.01
C GLY A 421 44.23 63.22 4.32
N PRO A 422 44.65 63.90 5.40
CA PRO A 422 44.93 63.27 6.70
C PRO A 422 43.70 62.60 7.29
N SER A 423 42.54 63.24 7.22
CA SER A 423 41.24 62.67 7.62
C SER A 423 40.55 61.91 6.48
N GLY A 424 41.33 61.32 5.59
CA GLY A 424 40.80 60.64 4.42
C GLY A 424 40.08 59.34 4.75
N SER A 425 39.23 58.91 3.84
CA SER A 425 38.39 57.72 3.98
C SER A 425 38.04 57.14 2.62
N ILE A 426 37.54 55.91 2.61
CA ILE A 426 36.92 55.28 1.46
C ILE A 426 35.49 54.87 1.81
N THR A 427 34.62 54.87 0.80
CA THR A 427 33.31 54.22 0.87
C THR A 427 33.25 53.08 -0.15
N PHE A 428 32.73 51.93 0.24
CA PHE A 428 32.66 50.75 -0.62
C PHE A 428 31.47 49.85 -0.34
N ASP A 429 31.12 49.05 -1.35
CA ASP A 429 30.27 47.87 -1.22
C ASP A 429 31.16 46.62 -1.22
N LEU A 430 30.70 45.56 -0.57
CA LEU A 430 31.46 44.33 -0.39
C LEU A 430 30.54 43.12 -0.60
N LYS A 431 31.03 42.13 -1.35
CA LYS A 431 30.40 40.83 -1.53
C LYS A 431 31.42 39.74 -1.22
N VAL A 432 31.10 38.81 -0.32
CA VAL A 432 32.04 37.79 0.17
C VAL A 432 31.37 36.42 0.31
N GLN A 433 32.09 35.35 0.00
CA GLN A 433 31.67 33.98 0.24
C GLN A 433 31.22 33.76 1.69
N LYS A 434 30.08 33.10 1.88
CA LYS A 434 29.51 32.83 3.21
C LYS A 434 30.25 31.73 3.96
#